data_AF-A0A8I1R0H0-F1
#
_entry.id   AF-A0A8I1R0H0-F1
#
_cell.length_a   1.000
_cell.length_b   1.000
_cell.length_c   1.000
_cell.angle_alpha   90.00
_cell.angle_beta   90.00
_cell.angle_gamma   90.00
#
_symmetry.space_group_name_H-M   'P 1'
#
loop_
_entity.id
_entity.type
_entity.pdbx_description
1 polymer ?
#
loop_
_entity_poly.entity_id
_entity_poly.type
_entity_poly.pdbx_seq_one_letter_code
_entity_poly.pdbx_strand_id
1 'polypeptide(L)'
;MIGHELHEFVDRVMDHHAIDEADVKVLQREILNDIVITRDIVDVLIALDRAVPKSCEAFADCLVALVVDFAVWANRPTGVIDRDKAHWLVTTLSAGEGPSPTAQRIAFEIVREAEHCDELLLSFAFAKGAAKSARAAHRVLLAS
;
A
#
# COMPACT_ATOMS: atom_id res chain seq x y z
N MET A 1 -14.98 -9.89 6.55
CA MET A 1 -15.92 -10.10 5.43
C MET A 1 -15.86 -8.83 4.60
N ILE A 2 -15.37 -8.94 3.37
CA ILE A 2 -15.31 -7.79 2.46
C ILE A 2 -16.76 -7.41 2.10
N GLY A 3 -17.10 -6.13 2.18
CA GLY A 3 -18.45 -5.65 1.86
C GLY A 3 -18.78 -5.82 0.38
N HIS A 4 -20.06 -6.06 0.08
CA HIS A 4 -20.57 -6.22 -1.29
C HIS A 4 -20.15 -5.04 -2.19
N GLU A 5 -20.24 -3.81 -1.67
CA GLU A 5 -19.90 -2.59 -2.40
C GLU A 5 -18.41 -2.50 -2.77
N LEU A 6 -17.51 -3.01 -1.92
CA LEU A 6 -16.09 -3.05 -2.25
C LEU A 6 -15.81 -4.07 -3.36
N HIS A 7 -16.51 -5.20 -3.37
CA HIS A 7 -16.41 -6.17 -4.47
C HIS A 7 -16.91 -5.56 -5.79
N GLU A 8 -18.07 -4.92 -5.80
CA GLU A 8 -18.59 -4.25 -7.00
C GLU A 8 -17.66 -3.15 -7.50
N PHE A 9 -17.05 -2.38 -6.58
CA PHE A 9 -16.05 -1.37 -6.93
C PHE A 9 -14.82 -1.98 -7.60
N VAL A 10 -14.28 -3.06 -7.01
CA VAL A 10 -13.12 -3.77 -7.56
C VAL A 10 -13.45 -4.33 -8.94
N ASP A 11 -14.58 -5.01 -9.11
CA ASP A 11 -14.98 -5.59 -10.40
C ASP A 11 -15.07 -4.51 -11.49
N ARG A 12 -15.74 -3.39 -11.19
CA ARG A 12 -15.88 -2.27 -12.11
C ARG A 12 -14.53 -1.65 -12.51
N VAL A 13 -13.64 -1.45 -11.55
CA VAL A 13 -12.29 -0.90 -11.81
C VAL A 13 -11.46 -1.89 -12.63
N MET A 14 -11.57 -3.18 -12.33
CA MET A 14 -10.87 -4.24 -13.06
C MET A 14 -11.39 -4.38 -14.50
N ASP A 15 -12.67 -4.14 -14.76
CA ASP A 15 -13.22 -4.13 -16.12
C ASP A 15 -12.62 -2.98 -16.97
N HIS A 16 -12.55 -1.78 -16.41
CA HIS A 16 -12.08 -0.59 -17.13
C HIS A 16 -10.55 -0.37 -17.06
N HIS A 17 -9.84 -1.10 -16.19
CA HIS A 17 -8.40 -1.03 -15.99
C HIS A 17 -7.87 0.38 -15.69
N ALA A 18 -8.68 1.21 -15.03
CA ALA A 18 -8.33 2.55 -14.62
C ALA A 18 -9.06 2.93 -13.33
N ILE A 19 -8.43 3.79 -12.51
CA ILE A 19 -9.06 4.44 -11.35
C ILE A 19 -8.93 5.94 -11.56
N ASP A 20 -10.07 6.62 -11.69
CA ASP A 20 -10.11 8.07 -11.82
C ASP A 20 -10.50 8.77 -10.50
N GLU A 21 -10.55 10.10 -10.50
CA GLU A 21 -10.92 10.85 -9.29
C GLU A 21 -12.38 10.67 -8.86
N ALA A 22 -13.29 10.32 -9.77
CA ALA A 22 -14.68 10.04 -9.43
C ALA A 22 -14.77 8.70 -8.69
N ASP A 23 -14.02 7.70 -9.14
CA ASP A 23 -13.88 6.41 -8.46
C ASP A 23 -13.34 6.58 -7.03
N VAL A 24 -12.32 7.42 -6.84
CA VAL A 24 -11.77 7.71 -5.50
C VAL A 24 -12.81 8.37 -4.60
N LYS A 25 -13.64 9.28 -5.14
CA LYS A 25 -14.72 9.93 -4.35
C LYS A 25 -15.78 8.93 -3.91
N VAL A 26 -16.18 8.00 -4.79
CA VAL A 26 -17.10 6.90 -4.46
C VAL A 26 -16.48 6.03 -3.37
N LEU A 27 -15.24 5.57 -3.57
CA LEU A 27 -14.52 4.75 -2.60
C LEU A 27 -14.48 5.43 -1.23
N GLN A 28 -14.10 6.70 -1.14
CA GLN A 28 -13.97 7.41 0.13
C GLN A 28 -15.30 7.69 0.82
N ARG A 29 -16.33 8.12 0.08
CA ARG A 29 -17.57 8.65 0.67
C ARG A 29 -18.64 7.60 0.88
N GLU A 30 -18.72 6.65 -0.04
CA GLU A 30 -19.79 5.65 -0.07
C GLU A 30 -19.32 4.36 0.59
N ILE A 31 -18.10 3.89 0.23
CA ILE A 31 -17.62 2.58 0.68
C ILE A 31 -16.86 2.68 2.01
N LEU A 32 -15.77 3.45 2.06
CA LEU A 32 -14.86 3.49 3.22
C LEU A 32 -15.48 4.15 4.45
N ASN A 33 -16.48 5.00 4.27
CA ASN A 33 -17.15 5.71 5.37
C ASN A 33 -18.13 4.82 6.14
N ASP A 34 -18.69 3.77 5.51
CA ASP A 34 -19.70 2.90 6.13
C ASP A 34 -19.14 1.56 6.61
N ILE A 35 -17.89 1.23 6.28
CA ILE A 35 -17.29 -0.07 6.62
C ILE A 35 -16.22 0.03 7.71
N VAL A 36 -16.11 -1.03 8.51
CA VAL A 36 -14.98 -1.24 9.42
C VAL A 36 -13.78 -1.72 8.59
N ILE A 37 -12.69 -0.95 8.61
CA ILE A 37 -11.45 -1.32 7.93
C ILE A 37 -10.80 -2.54 8.60
N THR A 38 -10.44 -3.54 7.80
CA THR A 38 -9.75 -4.77 8.24
C THR A 38 -8.47 -4.98 7.43
N ARG A 39 -7.61 -5.90 7.88
CA ARG A 39 -6.41 -6.29 7.12
C ARG A 39 -6.76 -6.76 5.70
N ASP A 40 -7.82 -7.55 5.55
CA ASP A 40 -8.27 -8.04 4.23
C ASP A 40 -8.63 -6.89 3.27
N ILE A 41 -9.31 -5.84 3.77
CA ILE A 41 -9.67 -4.66 2.96
C ILE A 41 -8.40 -3.92 2.51
N VAL A 42 -7.45 -3.73 3.42
CA VAL A 42 -6.15 -3.12 3.12
C VAL A 42 -5.41 -3.93 2.05
N ASP A 43 -5.34 -5.26 2.21
CA ASP A 43 -4.66 -6.15 1.26
C ASP A 43 -5.28 -6.06 -0.14
N VAL A 44 -6.61 -6.02 -0.24
CA VAL A 44 -7.33 -5.85 -1.51
C VAL A 44 -7.00 -4.51 -2.17
N LEU A 45 -7.02 -3.40 -1.43
CA LEU A 45 -6.75 -2.08 -2.01
C LEU A 45 -5.29 -1.93 -2.46
N ILE A 46 -4.33 -2.51 -1.73
CA ILE A 46 -2.93 -2.54 -2.15
C ILE A 46 -2.75 -3.47 -3.37
N ALA A 47 -3.47 -4.59 -3.44
CA ALA A 47 -3.48 -5.42 -4.65
C ALA A 47 -4.05 -4.66 -5.85
N LEU A 48 -5.09 -3.84 -5.65
CA LEU A 48 -5.71 -3.02 -6.70
C LEU A 48 -4.76 -1.95 -7.24
N ASP A 49 -3.99 -1.25 -6.39
CA ASP A 49 -2.92 -0.30 -6.81
C ASP A 49 -1.92 -0.92 -7.79
N ARG A 50 -1.63 -2.22 -7.62
CA ARG A 50 -0.72 -2.95 -8.51
C ARG A 50 -1.39 -3.48 -9.76
N ALA A 51 -2.62 -3.97 -9.63
CA ALA A 51 -3.36 -4.59 -10.72
C ALA A 51 -3.81 -3.56 -11.76
N VAL A 52 -4.03 -2.31 -11.34
CA VAL A 52 -4.56 -1.25 -12.20
C VAL A 52 -3.43 -0.32 -12.68
N PRO A 53 -3.01 -0.41 -13.96
CA PRO A 53 -1.86 0.34 -14.45
C PRO A 53 -2.11 1.85 -14.58
N LYS A 54 -3.38 2.27 -14.60
CA LYS A 54 -3.81 3.67 -14.76
C LYS A 54 -4.60 4.14 -13.55
N SER A 55 -3.92 4.29 -12.42
CA SER A 55 -4.49 4.92 -11.22
C SER A 55 -4.13 6.41 -11.16
N CYS A 56 -5.09 7.24 -10.78
CA CYS A 56 -4.87 8.66 -10.53
C CYS A 56 -4.09 8.87 -9.21
N GLU A 57 -3.42 10.03 -9.08
CA GLU A 57 -2.66 10.37 -7.86
C GLU A 57 -3.54 10.39 -6.61
N ALA A 58 -4.79 10.82 -6.73
CA ALA A 58 -5.76 10.82 -5.63
C ALA A 58 -6.00 9.42 -5.04
N PHE A 59 -5.91 8.36 -5.85
CA PHE A 59 -6.03 6.99 -5.35
C PHE A 59 -4.81 6.61 -4.51
N ALA A 60 -3.61 6.95 -4.97
CA ALA A 60 -2.37 6.72 -4.23
C ALA A 60 -2.37 7.49 -2.90
N ASP A 61 -2.81 8.75 -2.88
CA ASP A 61 -2.95 9.55 -1.66
C ASP A 61 -3.98 8.95 -0.69
N CYS A 62 -5.13 8.54 -1.22
CA CYS A 62 -6.17 7.87 -0.43
C CYS A 62 -5.64 6.58 0.20
N LEU A 63 -4.96 5.74 -0.57
CA LEU A 63 -4.42 4.48 -0.11
C LEU A 63 -3.35 4.69 0.97
N VAL A 64 -2.44 5.65 0.77
CA VAL A 64 -1.43 6.00 1.77
C VAL A 64 -2.08 6.42 3.08
N ALA A 65 -3.04 7.35 3.04
CA ALA A 65 -3.72 7.81 4.24
C ALA A 65 -4.45 6.67 4.97
N LEU A 66 -5.19 5.84 4.23
CA LEU A 66 -5.95 4.72 4.79
C LEU A 66 -5.04 3.69 5.46
N VAL A 67 -3.94 3.28 4.82
CA VAL A 67 -3.08 2.23 5.36
C VAL A 67 -2.30 2.73 6.58
N VAL A 68 -1.85 3.98 6.57
CA VAL A 68 -1.20 4.60 7.74
C VAL A 68 -2.16 4.69 8.92
N ASP A 69 -3.36 5.22 8.70
CA ASP A 69 -4.39 5.32 9.74
C ASP A 69 -4.73 3.95 10.32
N PHE A 70 -4.95 2.95 9.46
CA PHE A 70 -5.24 1.60 9.91
C PHE A 70 -4.08 0.96 10.70
N ALA A 71 -2.88 0.97 10.14
CA ALA A 71 -1.74 0.24 10.70
C ALA A 71 -1.24 0.85 12.02
N VAL A 72 -1.25 2.19 12.10
CA VAL A 72 -0.72 2.95 13.24
C VAL A 72 -1.80 3.26 14.27
N TRP A 73 -2.98 3.70 13.86
CA TRP A 73 -3.96 4.31 14.77
C TRP A 73 -5.22 3.46 15.02
N ALA A 74 -5.65 2.65 14.06
CA ALA A 74 -6.83 1.80 14.26
C ALA A 74 -6.47 0.44 14.87
N ASN A 75 -5.38 -0.18 14.41
CA ASN A 75 -4.99 -1.52 14.83
C ASN A 75 -4.21 -1.48 16.16
N ARG A 76 -4.76 -2.08 17.22
CA ARG A 76 -4.11 -2.09 18.55
C ARG A 76 -2.93 -3.07 18.58
N PRO A 77 -1.82 -2.75 19.28
CA PRO A 77 -1.54 -1.51 20.00
C PRO A 77 -1.30 -0.33 19.04
N THR A 78 -1.83 0.85 19.39
CA THR A 78 -1.68 2.08 18.59
C THR A 78 -0.30 2.67 18.70
N GLY A 79 0.18 3.32 17.64
CA GLY A 79 1.53 3.88 17.56
C GLY A 79 2.62 2.82 17.45
N VAL A 80 2.28 1.53 17.47
CA VAL A 80 3.24 0.43 17.51
C VAL A 80 3.03 -0.50 16.32
N ILE A 81 4.09 -0.64 15.53
CA ILE A 81 4.23 -1.68 14.52
C ILE A 81 5.08 -2.80 15.11
N ASP A 82 4.41 -3.79 15.67
CA ASP A 82 5.06 -5.02 16.14
C ASP A 82 5.51 -5.92 14.97
N ARG A 83 6.18 -7.02 15.32
CA ARG A 83 6.70 -7.99 14.34
C ARG A 83 5.61 -8.58 13.44
N ASP A 84 4.43 -8.89 13.97
CA ASP A 84 3.35 -9.50 13.18
C ASP A 84 2.81 -8.49 12.15
N LYS A 85 2.54 -7.26 12.60
CA LYS A 85 2.14 -6.16 11.71
C LYS A 85 3.21 -5.87 10.66
N ALA A 86 4.48 -5.81 11.05
CA ALA A 86 5.59 -5.56 10.13
C ALA A 86 5.71 -6.69 9.09
N HIS A 87 5.59 -7.95 9.52
CA HIS A 87 5.68 -9.08 8.61
C HIS A 87 4.52 -9.09 7.59
N TRP A 88 3.30 -8.81 8.06
CA TRP A 88 2.14 -8.64 7.19
C TRP A 88 2.34 -7.48 6.20
N LEU A 89 2.70 -6.29 6.68
CA LEU A 89 2.92 -5.11 5.83
C LEU A 89 4.02 -5.35 4.80
N VAL A 90 5.17 -5.90 5.18
CA VAL A 90 6.26 -6.17 4.23
C VAL A 90 5.82 -7.20 3.19
N THR A 91 5.12 -8.26 3.59
CA THR A 91 4.59 -9.27 2.66
C THR A 91 3.63 -8.64 1.65
N THR A 92 2.62 -7.91 2.14
CA THR A 92 1.62 -7.27 1.28
C THR A 92 2.22 -6.16 0.41
N LEU A 93 3.14 -5.35 0.94
CA LEU A 93 3.77 -4.23 0.22
C LEU A 93 4.87 -4.67 -0.77
N SER A 94 5.43 -5.86 -0.59
CA SER A 94 6.45 -6.42 -1.50
C SER A 94 5.88 -7.33 -2.58
N ALA A 95 4.59 -7.67 -2.52
CA ALA A 95 3.97 -8.64 -3.42
C ALA A 95 4.15 -8.27 -4.92
N GLY A 96 4.35 -9.28 -5.77
CA GLY A 96 4.54 -9.12 -7.21
C GLY A 96 6.01 -8.90 -7.61
N GLU A 97 6.27 -7.98 -8.53
CA GLU A 97 7.61 -7.63 -9.02
C GLU A 97 8.42 -6.76 -8.05
N GLY A 98 7.90 -6.54 -6.83
CA GLY A 98 8.47 -5.68 -5.81
C GLY A 98 7.55 -4.51 -5.42
N PRO A 99 8.00 -3.60 -4.54
CA PRO A 99 7.17 -2.49 -4.07
C PRO A 99 6.84 -1.51 -5.19
N SER A 100 5.55 -1.22 -5.38
CA SER A 100 5.10 -0.09 -6.18
C SER A 100 5.61 1.23 -5.57
N PRO A 101 5.68 2.33 -6.35
CA PRO A 101 6.00 3.65 -5.80
C PRO A 101 5.08 4.03 -4.63
N THR A 102 3.78 3.72 -4.73
CA THR A 102 2.80 3.88 -3.67
C THR A 102 3.12 2.99 -2.47
N ALA A 103 3.42 1.70 -2.67
CA ALA A 103 3.78 0.78 -1.59
C ALA A 103 5.02 1.23 -0.79
N GLN A 104 6.04 1.77 -1.48
CA GLN A 104 7.20 2.34 -0.81
C GLN A 104 6.83 3.61 -0.02
N ARG A 105 5.96 4.46 -0.57
CA ARG A 105 5.46 5.64 0.13
C ARG A 105 4.69 5.24 1.39
N ILE A 106 3.80 4.25 1.30
CA ILE A 106 3.08 3.69 2.45
C ILE A 106 4.05 3.28 3.56
N ALA A 107 5.06 2.45 3.24
CA ALA A 107 6.02 2.00 4.25
C ALA A 107 6.78 3.15 4.92
N PHE A 108 7.19 4.16 4.13
CA PHE A 108 7.86 5.34 4.67
C PHE A 108 6.96 6.15 5.60
N GLU A 109 5.71 6.38 5.23
CA GLU A 109 4.76 7.15 6.03
C GLU A 109 4.40 6.40 7.34
N ILE A 110 4.23 5.08 7.29
CA ILE A 110 4.03 4.26 8.51
C ILE A 110 5.22 4.40 9.46
N VAL A 111 6.44 4.27 8.94
CA VAL A 111 7.66 4.42 9.75
C VAL A 111 7.77 5.83 10.35
N ARG A 112 7.35 6.86 9.61
CA ARG A 112 7.40 8.24 10.09
C ARG A 112 6.38 8.50 11.21
N GLU A 113 5.20 7.89 11.13
CA GLU A 113 4.09 8.14 12.03
C GLU A 113 4.10 7.24 13.28
N ALA A 114 4.64 6.02 13.16
CA ALA A 114 4.70 5.08 14.27
C ALA A 114 5.69 5.55 15.35
N GLU A 115 5.28 5.44 16.62
CA GLU A 115 6.15 5.69 17.78
C GLU A 115 7.21 4.59 17.92
N HIS A 116 6.81 3.34 17.64
CA HIS A 116 7.69 2.17 17.65
C HIS A 116 7.48 1.34 16.39
N CYS A 117 8.58 0.97 15.74
CA CYS A 117 8.53 0.21 14.50
C CYS A 117 9.54 -0.94 14.50
N ASP A 118 9.08 -2.13 14.15
CA ASP A 118 9.93 -3.31 13.97
C ASP A 118 10.94 -3.10 12.83
N GLU A 119 12.16 -3.62 13.02
CA GLU A 119 13.31 -3.46 12.13
C GLU A 119 13.04 -3.97 10.71
N LEU A 120 12.15 -4.96 10.55
CA LEU A 120 11.77 -5.47 9.23
C LEU A 120 11.12 -4.39 8.36
N LEU A 121 10.19 -3.62 8.91
CA LEU A 121 9.51 -2.56 8.17
C LEU A 121 10.44 -1.36 7.93
N LEU A 122 11.29 -1.02 8.92
CA LEU A 122 12.33 0.00 8.76
C LEU A 122 13.26 -0.33 7.58
N SER A 123 13.76 -1.56 7.55
CA SER A 123 14.65 -2.04 6.47
C SER A 123 13.99 -1.94 5.11
N PHE A 124 12.72 -2.36 5.01
CA PHE A 124 11.93 -2.26 3.79
C PHE A 124 11.71 -0.80 3.34
N ALA A 125 11.33 0.08 4.27
CA ALA A 125 11.09 1.50 3.98
C ALA A 125 12.35 2.23 3.47
N PHE A 126 13.54 1.85 3.95
CA PHE A 126 14.81 2.46 3.58
C PHE A 126 15.61 1.70 2.51
N ALA A 127 15.13 0.54 2.03
CA ALA A 127 15.80 -0.28 1.03
C ALA A 127 16.09 0.42 -0.32
N LYS A 128 15.48 1.60 -0.57
CA LYS A 128 15.72 2.44 -1.76
C LYS A 128 17.19 2.81 -2.01
N GLY A 129 18.10 2.65 -1.04
CA GLY A 129 19.55 2.79 -1.24
C GLY A 129 20.20 1.62 -2.01
N ALA A 130 19.73 0.39 -1.87
CA ALA A 130 20.39 -0.80 -2.42
C ALA A 130 19.96 -1.12 -3.87
N ALA A 131 18.67 -0.96 -4.20
CA ALA A 131 18.14 -1.31 -5.52
C ALA A 131 18.61 -0.37 -6.65
N LYS A 132 18.79 0.92 -6.37
CA LYS A 132 19.41 1.88 -7.32
C LYS A 132 20.87 1.54 -7.61
N SER A 133 21.61 1.07 -6.60
CA SER A 133 23.01 0.66 -6.74
C SER A 133 23.16 -0.61 -7.57
N ALA A 134 22.32 -1.63 -7.34
CA ALA A 134 22.34 -2.88 -8.09
C ALA A 134 21.99 -2.70 -9.58
N ARG A 135 20.99 -1.87 -9.89
CA ARG A 135 20.57 -1.59 -11.29
C ARG A 135 21.59 -0.74 -12.05
N ALA A 136 22.35 0.12 -11.36
CA ALA A 136 23.48 0.84 -11.95
C ALA A 136 24.69 -0.09 -12.21
N ALA A 137 25.02 -0.95 -11.25
CA ALA A 137 26.12 -1.92 -11.38
C ALA A 137 25.89 -2.94 -12.51
N HIS A 138 24.66 -3.43 -12.67
CA HIS A 138 24.32 -4.37 -13.75
C HIS A 138 24.41 -3.74 -15.16
N ARG A 139 24.11 -2.44 -15.29
CA ARG A 139 24.26 -1.72 -16.57
C ARG A 139 25.71 -1.48 -16.97
N VAL A 140 26.61 -1.32 -15.99
CA VAL A 140 28.05 -1.15 -16.25
C VAL A 140 28.70 -2.48 -16.69
N LEU A 141 28.28 -3.60 -16.11
CA LEU A 141 28.76 -4.94 -16.46
C LEU A 141 28.35 -5.42 -17.87
N LEU A 142 27.23 -4.95 -18.40
CA LEU A 142 26.76 -5.28 -19.76
C LEU A 142 27.33 -4.36 -20.85
N ALA A 143 28.05 -3.30 -20.45
CA ALA A 143 28.65 -2.32 -21.34
C ALA A 143 30.19 -2.41 -21.40
N SER A 144 30.79 -3.45 -20.77
CA SER A 144 32.21 -3.78 -20.80
C SER A 144 32.44 -5.09 -21.54
#